data_AF-A0A6P1GEP1-F1
#
_entry.id   AF-A0A6P1GEP1-F1
#
_cell.length_a   1.000
_cell.length_b   1.000
_cell.length_c   1.000
_cell.angle_alpha   90.00
_cell.angle_beta   90.00
_cell.angle_gamma   90.00
#
_symmetry.space_group_name_H-M   'P 1'
#
loop_
_entity.id
_entity.type
_entity.pdbx_description
1 polymer ?
#
loop_
_entity_poly.entity_id
_entity_poly.type
_entity_poly.pdbx_seq_one_letter_code
_entity_poly.pdbx_strand_id
1 'polypeptide(L)'
;MPLSDFLSLTDDTLREQFEAKPVDKTAIRKPFKKALQAAIKQFEEGRTKAPNRMWTANGDTVKFTPKLKGQPLAISDKTELFIPSERFVEALNKLIANVDAGELDDLLTEGSTPSAKPAKQKFPKELRSDWDSLSRGEKQSIGSLWNHGKNPDKSERSKVGDKPDAPYAGATSTAAKKK
;
A
#
# COMPACT_ATOMS: atom_id res chain seq x y z
N MET A 1 -41.20 27.66 28.57
CA MET A 1 -39.87 28.08 28.08
C MET A 1 -40.03 28.69 26.71
N PRO A 2 -39.38 29.82 26.41
CA PRO A 2 -39.33 30.39 25.07
C PRO A 2 -38.49 29.52 24.12
N LEU A 3 -38.81 29.54 22.82
CA LEU A 3 -38.13 28.76 21.79
C LEU A 3 -36.62 29.08 21.69
N SER A 4 -36.25 30.31 22.04
CA SER A 4 -34.86 30.77 22.09
C SER A 4 -34.02 30.02 23.12
N ASP A 5 -34.60 29.67 24.28
CA ASP A 5 -33.89 28.90 25.30
C ASP A 5 -33.63 27.46 24.83
N PHE A 6 -34.55 26.88 24.06
CA PHE A 6 -34.37 25.54 23.49
C PHE A 6 -33.27 25.50 22.43
N LEU A 7 -33.21 26.49 21.53
CA LEU A 7 -32.18 26.57 20.49
C LEU A 7 -30.79 26.87 21.06
N SER A 8 -30.69 27.48 22.25
CA SER A 8 -29.40 27.66 22.93
C SER A 8 -28.78 26.35 23.45
N LEU A 9 -29.58 25.28 23.53
CA LEU A 9 -29.15 23.94 23.96
C LEU A 9 -28.77 23.04 22.77
N THR A 10 -29.02 23.45 21.54
CA THR A 10 -28.65 22.69 20.34
C THR A 10 -27.33 23.19 19.78
N ASP A 11 -26.37 22.28 19.65
CA ASP A 11 -25.05 22.58 19.10
C ASP A 11 -24.85 21.77 17.80
N ASP A 12 -24.79 22.49 16.67
CA ASP A 12 -24.59 21.89 15.35
C ASP A 12 -23.20 21.23 15.20
N THR A 13 -22.24 21.54 16.07
CA THR A 13 -20.92 20.88 16.09
C THR A 13 -20.99 19.46 16.65
N LEU A 14 -22.03 19.14 17.43
CA LEU A 14 -22.29 17.77 17.91
C LEU A 14 -22.77 16.84 16.80
N ARG A 15 -23.18 17.39 15.65
CA ARG A 15 -23.57 16.60 14.49
C ARG A 15 -22.42 15.72 13.99
N GLU A 16 -21.20 16.24 13.93
CA GLU A 16 -20.03 15.47 13.50
C GLU A 16 -19.71 14.35 14.49
N GLN A 17 -19.88 14.60 15.79
CA GLN A 17 -19.70 13.59 16.83
C GLN A 17 -20.82 12.53 16.81
N PHE A 18 -22.04 12.91 16.46
CA PHE A 18 -23.18 11.99 16.33
C PHE A 18 -23.07 11.12 15.06
N GLU A 19 -22.61 11.70 13.95
CA GLU A 19 -22.39 10.97 12.69
C GLU A 19 -21.08 10.15 12.72
N ALA A 20 -20.16 10.44 13.65
CA ALA A 20 -18.96 9.64 13.88
C ALA A 20 -19.34 8.24 14.36
N LYS A 21 -19.31 7.27 13.44
CA LYS A 21 -19.49 5.87 13.78
C LYS A 21 -18.41 5.45 14.79
N PRO A 22 -18.78 4.82 15.91
CA PRO A 22 -17.80 4.31 16.86
C PRO A 22 -16.86 3.37 16.11
N VAL A 23 -15.57 3.69 16.16
CA VAL A 23 -14.54 2.92 15.48
C VAL A 23 -14.46 1.56 16.18
N ASP A 24 -14.82 0.50 15.47
CA ASP A 24 -14.70 -0.86 15.98
C ASP A 24 -13.22 -1.23 16.10
N LYS A 25 -12.70 -1.12 17.31
CA LYS A 25 -11.30 -1.44 17.65
C LYS A 25 -10.96 -2.90 17.33
N THR A 26 -11.92 -3.81 17.43
CA THR A 26 -11.70 -5.23 17.14
C THR A 26 -11.49 -5.49 15.64
N ALA A 27 -12.22 -4.76 14.79
CA ALA A 27 -12.07 -4.83 13.34
C ALA A 27 -10.70 -4.34 12.87
N ILE A 28 -10.09 -3.39 13.59
CA ILE A 28 -8.75 -2.85 13.29
C ILE A 28 -7.65 -3.82 13.76
N ARG A 29 -7.81 -4.46 14.91
CA ARG A 29 -6.83 -5.45 15.44
C ARG A 29 -6.70 -6.69 14.55
N LYS A 30 -7.81 -7.17 13.97
CA LYS A 30 -7.88 -8.41 13.19
C LYS A 30 -6.87 -8.50 12.03
N PRO A 31 -6.74 -7.52 11.11
CA PRO A 31 -5.75 -7.58 10.04
C PRO A 31 -4.31 -7.54 10.56
N PHE A 32 -4.03 -6.80 11.63
CA PHE A 32 -2.70 -6.72 12.22
C PHE A 32 -2.29 -8.05 12.87
N LYS A 33 -3.17 -8.66 13.66
CA LYS A 33 -2.96 -9.99 14.27
C LYS A 33 -2.70 -11.06 13.21
N LYS A 34 -3.49 -11.06 12.13
CA LYS A 34 -3.30 -11.99 11.01
C LYS A 34 -1.94 -11.78 10.33
N ALA A 35 -1.50 -10.54 10.21
CA ALA A 35 -0.18 -10.18 9.70
C ALA A 35 0.95 -10.72 10.59
N LEU A 36 0.86 -10.56 11.91
CA LEU A 36 1.86 -11.08 12.87
C LEU A 36 1.92 -12.61 12.85
N GLN A 37 0.77 -13.29 12.84
CA GLN A 37 0.72 -14.76 12.73
C GLN A 37 1.32 -15.26 11.42
N ALA A 38 1.08 -14.55 10.30
CA ALA A 38 1.71 -14.86 9.03
C ALA A 38 3.24 -14.65 9.08
N ALA A 39 3.72 -13.63 9.80
CA ALA A 39 5.14 -13.39 9.99
C ALA A 39 5.84 -14.52 10.78
N ILE A 40 5.18 -15.06 11.81
CA ILE A 40 5.67 -16.23 12.57
C ILE A 40 5.84 -17.43 11.64
N LYS A 41 4.77 -17.80 10.90
CA LYS A 41 4.81 -18.93 9.96
C LYS A 41 5.88 -18.75 8.88
N GLN A 42 6.00 -17.54 8.35
CA GLN A 42 7.04 -17.19 7.37
C GLN A 42 8.45 -17.38 7.92
N PHE A 43 8.66 -17.03 9.19
CA PHE A 43 9.94 -17.19 9.87
C PHE A 43 10.29 -18.65 10.07
N GLU A 44 9.35 -19.47 10.52
CA GLU A 44 9.49 -20.93 10.64
C GLU A 44 9.77 -21.59 9.28
N GLU A 45 9.11 -21.13 8.22
CA GLU A 45 9.32 -21.60 6.84
C GLU A 45 10.62 -21.05 6.20
N GLY A 46 11.31 -20.11 6.85
CA GLY A 46 12.50 -19.44 6.31
C GLY A 46 12.23 -18.61 5.05
N ARG A 47 10.97 -18.22 4.79
CA ARG A 47 10.55 -17.54 3.55
C ARG A 47 9.94 -16.18 3.87
N THR A 48 10.38 -15.15 3.15
CA THR A 48 9.74 -13.82 3.20
C THR A 48 9.10 -13.49 1.86
N LYS A 49 7.91 -12.89 1.87
CA LYS A 49 7.20 -12.48 0.65
C LYS A 49 7.33 -10.97 0.44
N ALA A 50 8.12 -10.56 -0.55
CA ALA A 50 8.12 -9.18 -1.04
C ALA A 50 6.77 -8.86 -1.73
N PRO A 51 6.30 -7.59 -1.75
CA PRO A 51 6.91 -6.37 -1.20
C PRO A 51 6.56 -6.08 0.29
N ASN A 52 5.62 -6.82 0.87
CA ASN A 52 5.09 -6.56 2.21
C ASN A 52 5.77 -7.41 3.30
N ARG A 53 7.08 -7.67 3.15
CA ARG A 53 7.86 -8.35 4.20
C ARG A 53 7.87 -7.48 5.46
N MET A 54 7.56 -8.11 6.59
CA MET A 54 7.62 -7.50 7.92
C MET A 54 8.93 -7.80 8.62
N TRP A 55 9.73 -8.73 8.10
CA TRP A 55 11.01 -9.05 8.68
C TRP A 55 12.04 -9.41 7.62
N THR A 56 13.31 -9.25 7.98
CA THR A 56 14.48 -9.70 7.23
C THR A 56 15.50 -10.24 8.23
N ALA A 57 15.91 -11.48 8.06
CA ALA A 57 16.98 -12.07 8.87
C ALA A 57 18.35 -11.78 8.24
N ASN A 58 19.34 -11.45 9.08
CA ASN A 58 20.74 -11.36 8.72
C ASN A 58 21.57 -11.99 9.86
N GLY A 59 22.09 -13.19 9.65
CA GLY A 59 22.73 -13.99 10.70
C GLY A 59 21.78 -14.22 11.88
N ASP A 60 22.23 -13.89 13.08
CA ASP A 60 21.48 -14.10 14.33
C ASP A 60 20.52 -12.96 14.68
N THR A 61 20.39 -11.94 13.81
CA THR A 61 19.53 -10.78 14.04
C THR A 61 18.41 -10.70 13.00
N VAL A 62 17.18 -10.50 13.47
CA VAL A 62 16.00 -10.24 12.66
C VAL A 62 15.65 -8.77 12.76
N LYS A 63 15.74 -8.07 11.62
CA LYS A 63 15.16 -6.75 11.46
C LYS A 63 13.66 -6.91 11.23
N PHE A 64 12.86 -6.37 12.14
CA PHE A 64 11.41 -6.38 12.13
C PHE A 64 10.88 -4.98 11.83
N THR A 65 10.03 -4.88 10.82
CA THR A 65 9.34 -3.67 10.39
C THR A 65 7.84 -3.98 10.36
N PRO A 66 7.12 -3.72 11.47
CA PRO A 66 5.69 -3.98 11.53
C PRO A 66 4.98 -3.13 10.47
N LYS A 67 4.06 -3.75 9.72
CA LYS A 67 3.30 -3.06 8.67
C LYS A 67 1.81 -3.33 8.81
N LEU A 68 1.01 -2.27 8.75
CA LEU A 68 -0.45 -2.36 8.66
C LEU A 68 -0.89 -1.85 7.29
N LYS A 69 -1.66 -2.66 6.54
CA LYS A 69 -2.15 -2.32 5.19
C LYS A 69 -1.04 -1.84 4.20
N GLY A 70 0.21 -2.24 4.42
CA GLY A 70 1.37 -1.87 3.59
C GLY A 70 2.16 -0.66 4.09
N GLN A 71 1.73 0.00 5.16
CA GLN A 71 2.43 1.13 5.77
C GLN A 71 3.25 0.68 6.98
N PRO A 72 4.49 1.17 7.15
CA PRO A 72 5.29 0.91 8.33
C PRO A 72 4.63 1.55 9.56
N LEU A 73 4.50 0.77 10.62
CA LEU A 73 3.96 1.19 11.90
C LEU A 73 5.15 1.52 12.81
N ALA A 74 5.19 2.70 13.40
CA ALA A 74 6.20 3.02 14.42
C ALA A 74 5.72 2.46 15.76
N ILE A 75 6.46 1.51 16.35
CA ILE A 75 6.19 1.04 17.72
C ILE A 75 7.23 1.71 18.62
N SER A 76 6.78 2.56 19.55
CA SER A 76 7.67 3.32 20.45
C SER A 76 8.72 4.14 19.68
N ASP A 77 8.27 4.94 18.71
CA ASP A 77 9.09 5.79 17.82
C ASP A 77 10.09 5.04 16.92
N LYS A 78 10.08 3.71 16.94
CA LYS A 78 10.95 2.87 16.12
C LYS A 78 10.12 2.17 15.05
N THR A 79 10.46 2.43 13.80
CA THR A 79 9.92 1.73 12.62
C THR A 79 10.65 0.43 12.32
N GLU A 80 11.88 0.30 12.82
CA GLU A 80 12.71 -0.89 12.68
C GLU A 80 13.16 -1.37 14.06
N LEU A 81 12.78 -2.59 14.40
CA LEU A 81 13.15 -3.27 15.64
C LEU A 81 14.12 -4.39 15.30
N PHE A 82 15.25 -4.45 16.00
CA PHE A 82 16.23 -5.53 15.86
C PHE A 82 16.01 -6.52 16.99
N ILE A 83 15.70 -7.76 16.63
CA ILE A 83 15.35 -8.82 17.56
C ILE A 83 16.27 -10.02 17.28
N PRO A 84 16.87 -10.65 18.30
CA PRO A 84 17.60 -11.91 18.11
C PRO A 84 16.68 -12.97 17.48
N SER A 85 17.20 -13.71 16.49
CA SER A 85 16.43 -14.72 15.75
C SER A 85 15.76 -15.74 16.67
N GLU A 86 16.45 -16.17 17.72
CA GLU A 86 15.96 -17.12 18.73
C GLU A 86 14.74 -16.60 19.50
N ARG A 87 14.63 -15.29 19.69
CA ARG A 87 13.56 -14.64 20.47
C ARG A 87 12.47 -14.04 19.58
N PHE A 88 12.60 -14.16 18.27
CA PHE A 88 11.71 -13.49 17.33
C PHE A 88 10.26 -13.99 17.46
N VAL A 89 10.07 -15.31 17.57
CA VAL A 89 8.73 -15.90 17.73
C VAL A 89 8.09 -15.48 19.06
N GLU A 90 8.84 -15.49 20.16
CA GLU A 90 8.36 -15.03 21.46
C GLU A 90 7.98 -13.54 21.45
N ALA A 91 8.80 -12.71 20.81
CA ALA A 91 8.54 -11.28 20.69
C ALA A 91 7.25 -11.01 19.91
N LEU A 92 7.00 -11.74 18.82
CA LEU A 92 5.75 -11.63 18.05
C LEU A 92 4.54 -12.12 18.86
N ASN A 93 4.68 -13.19 19.63
CA ASN A 93 3.59 -13.68 20.49
C ASN A 93 3.24 -12.67 21.59
N LYS A 94 4.23 -12.04 22.22
CA LYS A 94 4.00 -10.94 23.17
C LYS A 94 3.33 -9.74 22.51
N LEU A 95 3.77 -9.39 21.30
CA LEU A 95 3.12 -8.31 20.54
C LEU A 95 1.66 -8.62 20.21
N ILE A 96 1.33 -9.87 19.86
CA ILE A 96 -0.06 -10.30 19.65
C ILE A 96 -0.87 -10.15 20.95
N ALA A 97 -0.31 -10.54 22.10
CA ALA A 97 -0.97 -10.39 23.39
C ALA A 97 -1.24 -8.91 23.74
N ASN A 98 -0.29 -8.01 23.47
CA ASN A 98 -0.49 -6.57 23.69
C ASN A 98 -1.55 -5.97 22.75
N VAL A 99 -1.64 -6.47 21.51
CA VAL A 99 -2.71 -6.10 20.58
C VAL A 99 -4.07 -6.61 21.09
N ASP A 100 -4.13 -7.81 21.66
CA ASP A 100 -5.36 -8.35 22.26
C ASP A 100 -5.75 -7.55 23.53
N ALA A 101 -4.76 -7.08 24.30
CA ALA A 101 -4.95 -6.19 25.46
C ALA A 101 -5.37 -4.76 25.06
N GLY A 102 -5.19 -4.37 23.79
CA GLY A 102 -5.57 -3.05 23.27
C GLY A 102 -4.52 -1.96 23.49
N GLU A 103 -3.30 -2.31 23.92
CA GLU A 103 -2.22 -1.32 24.16
C GLU A 103 -1.76 -0.60 22.89
N LEU A 104 -2.06 -1.16 21.71
CA LEU A 104 -1.72 -0.58 20.41
C LEU A 104 -2.94 -0.01 19.67
N ASP A 105 -4.10 0.09 20.30
CA ASP A 105 -5.33 0.51 19.60
C ASP A 105 -5.22 1.90 18.99
N ASP A 106 -4.72 2.87 19.74
CA ASP A 106 -4.57 4.27 19.28
C ASP A 106 -3.62 4.32 18.07
N LEU A 107 -2.51 3.60 18.17
CA LEU A 107 -1.48 3.51 17.14
C LEU A 107 -1.99 2.79 15.88
N LEU A 108 -2.82 1.76 16.05
CA LEU A 108 -3.46 1.04 14.95
C LEU A 108 -4.59 1.85 14.30
N THR A 109 -5.28 2.72 15.05
CA THR A 109 -6.28 3.64 14.49
C THR A 109 -5.61 4.70 13.62
N GLU A 110 -4.53 5.31 14.08
CA GLU A 110 -3.73 6.28 13.31
C GLU A 110 -3.16 5.64 12.04
N GLY A 111 -2.55 4.46 12.15
CA GLY A 111 -2.02 3.71 11.00
C GLY A 111 -3.08 3.05 10.11
N SER A 112 -4.35 3.03 10.53
CA SER A 112 -5.47 2.52 9.71
C SER A 112 -6.04 3.61 8.81
N THR A 113 -5.74 4.88 9.08
CA THR A 113 -6.10 6.01 8.21
C THR A 113 -5.49 5.78 6.83
N PRO A 114 -6.32 5.57 5.78
CA PRO A 114 -5.79 5.30 4.47
C PRO A 114 -5.10 6.57 3.95
N SER A 115 -3.76 6.63 3.97
CA SER A 115 -3.09 7.59 3.10
C SER A 115 -3.44 7.20 1.66
N ALA A 116 -3.83 8.20 0.88
CA ALA A 116 -4.38 8.03 -0.46
C ALA A 116 -3.56 6.98 -1.22
N LYS A 117 -4.18 5.83 -1.51
CA LYS A 117 -3.56 4.84 -2.39
C LYS A 117 -3.17 5.59 -3.66
N PRO A 118 -1.91 5.51 -4.13
CA PRO A 118 -1.59 6.07 -5.43
C PRO A 118 -2.55 5.46 -6.43
N ALA A 119 -3.28 6.31 -7.16
CA ALA A 119 -4.25 5.87 -8.15
C ALA A 119 -3.56 4.83 -9.03
N LYS A 120 -4.18 3.65 -9.15
CA LYS A 120 -3.63 2.55 -9.96
C LYS A 120 -3.38 3.12 -11.35
N GLN A 121 -2.11 3.30 -11.73
CA GLN A 121 -1.77 3.82 -13.04
C GLN A 121 -2.34 2.86 -14.08
N LYS A 122 -3.33 3.33 -14.85
CA LYS A 122 -3.95 2.55 -15.91
C LYS A 122 -2.86 2.20 -16.94
N PHE A 123 -2.83 0.93 -17.34
CA PHE A 123 -1.84 0.45 -18.29
C PHE A 123 -2.17 0.97 -19.70
N PRO A 124 -1.22 1.18 -20.62
CA PRO A 124 -1.51 1.69 -21.97
C PRO A 124 -2.57 0.89 -22.72
N LYS A 125 -2.66 -0.42 -22.49
CA LYS A 125 -3.73 -1.29 -23.02
C LYS A 125 -5.14 -0.80 -22.70
N GLU A 126 -5.33 -0.21 -21.52
CA GLU A 126 -6.65 0.26 -21.05
C GLU A 126 -6.96 1.68 -21.53
N LEU A 127 -5.97 2.37 -22.10
CA LEU A 127 -6.04 3.78 -22.46
C LEU A 127 -5.95 4.02 -23.96
N ARG A 128 -5.33 3.11 -24.71
CA ARG A 128 -5.13 3.22 -26.15
C ARG A 128 -6.22 2.55 -26.95
N SER A 129 -6.84 3.28 -27.87
CA SER A 129 -7.83 2.72 -28.79
C SER A 129 -7.21 1.85 -29.89
N ASP A 130 -5.96 2.09 -30.25
CA ASP A 130 -5.22 1.35 -31.29
C ASP A 130 -4.47 0.13 -30.75
N TRP A 131 -4.59 -0.17 -29.45
CA TRP A 131 -3.78 -1.20 -28.79
C TRP A 131 -3.83 -2.54 -29.52
N ASP A 132 -5.02 -3.00 -29.92
CA ASP A 132 -5.16 -4.31 -30.55
C ASP A 132 -4.53 -4.37 -31.94
N SER A 133 -4.48 -3.26 -32.66
CA SER A 133 -3.88 -3.11 -34.00
C SER A 133 -2.35 -3.08 -34.00
N LEU A 134 -1.72 -2.85 -32.84
CA LEU A 134 -0.26 -2.82 -32.70
C LEU A 134 0.34 -4.23 -32.78
N SER A 135 1.56 -4.31 -33.33
CA SER A 135 2.34 -5.55 -33.32
C SER A 135 2.75 -5.95 -31.89
N ARG A 136 3.08 -7.23 -31.70
CA ARG A 136 3.55 -7.74 -30.40
C ARG A 136 4.80 -7.00 -29.89
N GLY A 137 5.72 -6.65 -30.79
CA GLY A 137 6.95 -5.91 -30.45
C GLY A 137 6.68 -4.48 -30.00
N GLU A 138 5.74 -3.79 -30.64
CA GLU A 138 5.30 -2.45 -30.25
C GLU A 138 4.61 -2.46 -28.89
N LYS A 139 3.68 -3.41 -28.67
CA LYS A 139 3.01 -3.61 -27.37
C LYS A 139 4.02 -3.81 -26.23
N GLN A 140 5.03 -4.66 -26.44
CA GLN A 140 6.06 -4.93 -25.44
C GLN A 140 6.91 -3.70 -25.15
N SER A 141 7.27 -2.95 -26.19
CA SER A 141 8.11 -1.76 -26.08
C SER A 141 7.38 -0.59 -25.40
N ILE A 142 6.11 -0.38 -25.74
CA ILE A 142 5.25 0.62 -25.07
C ILE A 142 5.07 0.26 -23.60
N GLY A 143 4.81 -1.01 -23.28
CA GLY A 143 4.72 -1.47 -21.89
C GLY A 143 6.02 -1.23 -21.11
N SER A 144 7.18 -1.48 -21.73
CA SER A 144 8.49 -1.18 -21.13
C SER A 144 8.65 0.32 -20.86
N LEU A 145 8.39 1.18 -21.85
CA LEU A 145 8.44 2.64 -21.69
C LEU A 145 7.52 3.12 -20.56
N TRP A 146 6.30 2.58 -20.48
CA TRP A 146 5.33 2.95 -19.45
C TRP A 146 5.81 2.62 -18.03
N ASN A 147 6.43 1.45 -17.86
CA ASN A 147 7.04 1.03 -16.60
C ASN A 147 8.24 1.90 -16.21
N HIS A 148 8.92 2.49 -17.19
CA HIS A 148 10.01 3.45 -16.99
C HIS A 148 9.53 4.91 -16.91
N GLY A 149 8.23 5.17 -16.76
CA GLY A 149 7.69 6.52 -16.61
C GLY A 149 7.75 7.35 -17.91
N LYS A 150 7.80 6.70 -19.06
CA LYS A 150 7.82 7.33 -20.39
C LYS A 150 6.58 7.01 -21.19
N ASN A 151 6.19 7.94 -22.04
CA ASN A 151 5.15 7.77 -23.05
C ASN A 151 5.71 6.98 -24.26
N PRO A 152 4.83 6.47 -25.13
CA PRO A 152 5.22 5.80 -26.38
C PRO A 152 6.16 6.60 -27.29
N ASP A 153 6.06 7.94 -27.26
CA ASP A 153 6.93 8.88 -27.98
C ASP A 153 8.28 9.12 -27.27
N LYS A 154 8.55 8.40 -26.17
CA LYS A 154 9.69 8.53 -25.27
C LYS A 154 9.72 9.81 -24.41
N SER A 155 8.68 10.65 -24.47
CA SER A 155 8.56 11.79 -23.57
C SER A 155 8.38 11.32 -22.12
N GLU A 156 8.92 12.08 -21.16
CA GLU A 156 8.78 11.75 -19.74
C GLU A 156 7.36 12.10 -19.26
N ARG A 157 6.66 11.11 -18.70
CA ARG A 157 5.30 11.29 -18.17
C ARG A 157 5.24 12.32 -17.04
N SER A 158 6.34 12.46 -16.29
CA SER A 158 6.49 13.48 -15.24
C SER A 158 6.50 14.92 -15.79
N LYS A 159 6.89 15.13 -17.05
CA LYS A 159 7.02 16.46 -17.65
C LYS A 159 5.82 16.85 -18.49
N VAL A 160 5.25 15.90 -19.23
CA VAL A 160 4.18 16.19 -20.22
C VAL A 160 2.85 15.52 -19.90
N GLY A 161 2.75 14.82 -18.77
CA GLY A 161 1.60 14.02 -18.40
C GLY A 161 1.52 12.70 -19.17
N ASP A 162 0.46 11.94 -18.90
CA ASP A 162 0.19 10.66 -19.55
C ASP A 162 -0.34 10.89 -20.97
N LYS A 163 0.41 10.39 -21.96
CA LYS A 163 0.04 10.40 -23.39
C LYS A 163 0.04 8.97 -23.92
N PRO A 164 -0.90 8.12 -23.48
CA PRO A 164 -0.97 6.73 -23.89
C PRO A 164 -1.12 6.59 -25.41
N ASP A 165 -1.86 7.47 -26.07
CA ASP A 165 -2.11 7.47 -27.53
C ASP A 165 -0.99 8.09 -28.38
N ALA A 166 0.13 8.50 -27.76
CA ALA A 166 1.23 9.07 -28.51
C ALA A 166 1.74 8.06 -29.57
N PRO A 167 2.15 8.55 -30.75
CA PRO A 167 2.75 7.70 -31.76
C PRO A 167 3.98 7.03 -31.17
N TYR A 168 4.10 5.72 -31.36
CA TYR A 168 5.22 4.96 -30.83
C TYR A 168 6.50 5.33 -31.60
N ALA A 169 7.46 5.98 -30.93
CA ALA A 169 8.72 6.45 -31.52
C ALA A 169 9.81 5.35 -31.60
N GLY A 170 9.38 4.10 -31.72
CA GLY A 170 10.28 2.96 -31.89
C GLY A 170 10.80 2.82 -33.31
N ALA A 171 11.85 2.01 -33.48
CA ALA A 171 12.35 1.67 -34.80
C ALA A 171 11.23 0.95 -35.58
N THR A 172 10.68 1.62 -36.59
CA THR A 172 9.92 0.95 -37.65
C THR A 172 10.81 -0.16 -38.20
N SER A 173 10.53 -1.43 -37.90
CA SER A 173 11.10 -2.50 -38.70
C SER A 173 10.43 -2.39 -40.07
N THR A 174 11.05 -1.63 -40.96
CA THR A 174 10.75 -1.63 -42.37
C THR A 174 11.02 -3.05 -42.87
N ALA A 175 10.01 -3.92 -42.79
CA ALA A 175 10.02 -5.19 -43.50
C ALA A 175 9.80 -4.87 -44.98
N ALA A 176 10.87 -4.39 -45.63
CA ALA A 176 10.98 -4.33 -47.06
C ALA A 176 10.86 -5.78 -47.59
N LYS A 177 9.66 -6.14 -48.05
CA LYS A 177 9.44 -7.29 -48.92
C LYS A 177 10.27 -7.06 -50.18
N LYS A 178 11.48 -7.62 -50.24
CA LYS A 178 12.20 -7.80 -51.51
C LYS A 178 11.38 -8.80 -52.34
N LYS A 179 10.96 -8.33 -53.52
CA LYS A 179 10.47 -9.17 -54.62
C LYS A 179 11.59 -10.05 -55.14
#